data_AF-A0AAV1LGS1-F1
#
_entry.id   AF-A0AAV1LGS1-F1
#
_cell.length_a   1.000
_cell.length_b   1.000
_cell.length_c   1.000
_cell.angle_alpha   90.00
_cell.angle_beta   90.00
_cell.angle_gamma   90.00
#
_symmetry.space_group_name_H-M   'P 1'
#
loop_
_entity.id
_entity.type
_entity.pdbx_description
1 polymer ?
#
loop_
_entity_poly.entity_id
_entity_poly.type
_entity_poly.pdbx_seq_one_letter_code
_entity_poly.pdbx_strand_id
1 'polypeptide(L)'
;MNEVGIQTLPWPARSPDFNPIEHVWDNLKRCIRARIPVPITTTRELKAAAVEEWHNIPQSDIQDIIDGLPNRLQEVISDREGNTHY
;
A
#
# COMPACT_ATOMS: atom_id res chain seq x y z
N MET A 1 -15.50 6.02 19.38
CA MET A 1 -16.16 4.90 18.67
C MET A 1 -17.22 5.49 17.78
N ASN A 2 -17.25 5.11 16.51
CA ASN A 2 -18.33 5.50 15.59
C ASN A 2 -19.57 4.63 15.80
N GLU A 3 -20.64 4.87 15.04
CA GLU A 3 -21.94 4.17 15.15
C GLU A 3 -21.84 2.63 15.01
N VAL A 4 -20.74 2.13 14.45
CA VAL A 4 -20.46 0.70 14.26
C VAL A 4 -19.41 0.14 15.23
N GLY A 5 -19.02 0.89 16.27
CA GLY A 5 -18.08 0.43 17.30
C GLY A 5 -16.62 0.36 16.86
N ILE A 6 -16.28 0.93 15.70
CA ILE A 6 -14.91 0.95 15.17
C ILE A 6 -14.13 2.12 15.79
N GLN A 7 -12.89 1.82 16.20
CA GLN A 7 -11.93 2.83 16.62
C GLN A 7 -11.19 3.35 15.38
N THR A 8 -11.23 4.67 15.19
CA THR A 8 -10.54 5.33 14.08
C THR A 8 -9.18 5.86 14.55
N LEU A 9 -8.18 5.79 13.68
CA LEU A 9 -6.89 6.41 13.91
C LEU A 9 -6.98 7.93 13.63
N PRO A 10 -6.37 8.79 14.46
CA PRO A 10 -6.25 10.21 14.14
C PRO A 10 -5.30 10.36 12.94
N TRP A 11 -5.84 10.77 11.79
CA TRP A 11 -5.08 10.89 10.55
C TRP A 11 -4.78 12.35 10.20
N PRO A 12 -3.52 12.74 9.97
CA PRO A 12 -3.19 14.08 9.53
C PRO A 12 -3.66 14.33 8.09
N ALA A 13 -4.16 15.54 7.82
CA ALA A 13 -4.54 15.95 6.47
C ALA A 13 -3.34 15.86 5.51
N ARG A 14 -3.58 15.46 4.26
CA ARG A 14 -2.56 15.38 3.18
C ARG A 14 -1.36 14.50 3.49
N SER A 15 -1.56 13.38 4.19
CA SER A 15 -0.49 12.41 4.45
C SER A 15 -0.78 11.07 3.75
N PRO A 16 -0.74 11.04 2.40
CA PRO A 16 -0.90 9.79 1.65
C PRO A 16 0.25 8.81 1.95
N ASP A 17 1.43 9.33 2.31
CA ASP A 17 2.63 8.53 2.60
C ASP A 17 2.42 7.54 3.76
N PHE A 18 1.53 7.86 4.69
CA PHE A 18 1.21 6.97 5.80
C PHE A 18 0.20 5.89 5.42
N ASN A 19 -0.51 6.01 4.31
CA ASN A 19 -1.58 5.09 3.96
C ASN A 19 -0.98 3.74 3.52
N PRO A 20 -1.16 2.66 4.32
CA PRO A 20 -0.51 1.37 4.06
C PRO A 20 -0.96 0.77 2.73
N ILE A 21 -2.16 1.13 2.27
CA ILE A 21 -2.72 0.61 1.02
C ILE A 21 -1.93 1.05 -0.22
N GLU A 22 -1.23 2.19 -0.16
CA GLU A 22 -0.41 2.65 -1.29
C GLU A 22 0.72 1.66 -1.59
N HIS A 23 1.30 1.06 -0.54
CA HIS A 23 2.34 0.03 -0.67
C HIS A 23 1.78 -1.24 -1.29
N VAL A 24 0.57 -1.63 -0.89
CA VAL A 24 -0.13 -2.77 -1.47
C VAL A 24 -0.45 -2.52 -2.94
N TRP A 25 -0.87 -1.30 -3.31
CA TRP A 25 -1.09 -0.93 -4.71
C TRP A 25 0.18 -0.93 -5.54
N ASP A 26 1.29 -0.47 -4.99
CA ASP A 26 2.60 -0.53 -5.64
C ASP A 26 3.07 -1.96 -5.87
N ASN A 27 2.89 -2.85 -4.87
CA ASN A 27 3.17 -4.27 -5.02
C ASN A 27 2.30 -4.89 -6.14
N LEU A 28 0.98 -4.67 -6.08
CA LEU A 28 0.05 -5.18 -7.09
C LEU A 28 0.44 -4.75 -8.52
N LYS A 29 0.77 -3.47 -8.72
CA LYS A 29 1.22 -2.95 -10.02
C LYS A 29 2.50 -3.64 -10.48
N ARG A 30 3.43 -3.96 -9.58
CA ARG A 30 4.67 -4.68 -9.91
C ARG A 30 4.37 -6.12 -10.33
N CYS A 31 3.52 -6.84 -9.58
CA CYS A 31 3.12 -8.20 -9.94
C CYS A 31 2.44 -8.27 -11.30
N ILE A 32 1.49 -7.36 -11.58
CA ILE A 32 0.82 -7.27 -12.88
C ILE A 32 1.83 -7.02 -14.01
N ARG A 33 2.80 -6.12 -13.81
CA ARG A 33 3.86 -5.81 -14.80
C ARG A 33 4.86 -6.95 -15.00
N ALA A 34 5.07 -7.77 -13.98
CA ALA A 34 6.00 -8.90 -13.99
C ALA A 34 5.43 -10.15 -14.67
N ARG A 35 4.15 -10.15 -15.06
CA ARG A 35 3.54 -11.28 -15.79
C ARG A 35 4.24 -11.50 -17.13
N ILE A 36 4.75 -12.71 -17.31
CA ILE A 36 5.33 -13.23 -18.57
C ILE A 36 4.48 -14.45 -18.96
N PRO A 37 4.17 -14.69 -20.25
CA PRO A 37 4.48 -13.94 -21.45
C PRO A 37 3.31 -13.08 -21.97
N VAL A 38 2.29 -12.83 -21.15
CA VAL A 38 1.02 -12.26 -21.62
C VAL A 38 1.05 -10.73 -21.58
N PRO A 39 1.16 -10.02 -22.73
CA PRO A 39 0.93 -8.59 -22.75
C PRO A 39 -0.55 -8.34 -22.40
N ILE A 40 -0.78 -7.58 -21.33
CA ILE A 40 -2.12 -7.09 -20.98
C ILE A 40 -2.43 -5.95 -21.93
N THR A 41 -3.34 -6.17 -22.88
CA THR A 41 -3.67 -5.21 -23.94
C THR A 41 -5.08 -4.65 -23.80
N THR A 42 -5.92 -5.29 -23.00
CA THR A 42 -7.31 -4.88 -22.79
C THR A 42 -7.60 -4.58 -21.32
N THR A 43 -8.58 -3.71 -21.08
CA THR A 43 -9.09 -3.44 -19.73
C THR A 43 -9.64 -4.70 -19.05
N ARG A 44 -10.17 -5.66 -19.84
CA ARG A 44 -10.67 -6.94 -19.31
C ARG A 44 -9.53 -7.80 -18.78
N GLU A 45 -8.45 -7.94 -19.54
CA GLU A 45 -7.24 -8.66 -19.12
C GLU A 45 -6.62 -8.00 -17.89
N LEU A 46 -6.57 -6.65 -17.85
CA LEU A 46 -6.03 -5.92 -16.71
C LEU A 46 -6.84 -6.19 -15.44
N LYS A 47 -8.18 -6.16 -15.53
CA LYS A 47 -9.06 -6.47 -14.40
C LYS A 47 -8.86 -7.90 -13.90
N ALA A 48 -8.81 -8.87 -14.82
CA ALA A 48 -8.59 -10.26 -14.45
C ALA A 48 -7.24 -10.46 -13.78
N ALA A 49 -6.17 -9.88 -14.34
CA ALA A 49 -4.83 -9.93 -13.78
C ALA A 49 -4.76 -9.27 -12.40
N ALA A 50 -5.39 -8.11 -12.22
CA ALA A 50 -5.42 -7.44 -10.93
C ALA A 50 -6.12 -8.28 -9.85
N VAL A 51 -7.23 -8.93 -10.19
CA VAL A 51 -7.92 -9.83 -9.25
C VAL A 51 -7.05 -11.03 -8.91
N GLU A 52 -6.45 -11.69 -9.90
CA GLU A 52 -5.60 -12.86 -9.65
C GLU A 52 -4.34 -12.50 -8.84
N GLU A 53 -3.63 -11.43 -9.21
CA GLU A 53 -2.47 -10.98 -8.42
C GLU A 53 -2.87 -10.55 -7.01
N TRP A 54 -4.03 -9.92 -6.82
CA TRP A 54 -4.51 -9.57 -5.49
C TRP A 54 -4.67 -10.80 -4.59
N HIS A 55 -5.18 -11.91 -5.13
CA HIS A 55 -5.29 -13.16 -4.37
C HIS A 55 -3.93 -13.84 -4.12
N ASN A 56 -2.92 -13.52 -4.94
CA ASN A 56 -1.57 -14.08 -4.80
C ASN A 56 -0.70 -13.27 -3.83
N ILE A 57 -1.10 -12.06 -3.43
CA ILE A 57 -0.36 -11.29 -2.43
C ILE A 57 -0.36 -12.08 -1.11
N PRO A 58 0.81 -12.50 -0.60
CA PRO A 58 0.89 -13.18 0.68
C PRO A 58 0.38 -12.29 1.81
N GLN A 59 -0.34 -12.89 2.76
CA GLN A 59 -0.76 -12.16 3.96
C GLN A 59 0.43 -11.62 4.77
N SER A 60 1.59 -12.30 4.70
CA SER A 60 2.85 -11.83 5.31
C SER A 60 3.28 -10.48 4.77
N ASP A 61 3.18 -10.25 3.46
CA ASP A 61 3.58 -8.98 2.85
C ASP A 61 2.70 -7.83 3.35
N ILE A 62 1.40 -8.09 3.54
CA ILE A 62 0.47 -7.12 4.12
C ILE A 62 0.82 -6.86 5.59
N GLN A 63 1.14 -7.91 6.34
CA GLN A 63 1.51 -7.80 7.75
C GLN A 63 2.80 -6.99 7.92
N ASP A 64 3.82 -7.25 7.11
CA ASP A 64 5.10 -6.54 7.13
C ASP A 64 4.91 -5.04 6.85
N ILE A 65 4.01 -4.68 5.92
CA ILE A 65 3.66 -3.28 5.65
C ILE A 65 3.02 -2.63 6.88
N ILE A 66 2.10 -3.32 7.57
CA ILE A 66 1.42 -2.81 8.77
C ILE A 66 2.43 -2.65 9.92
N ASP A 67 3.26 -3.67 10.15
CA ASP A 67 4.25 -3.69 11.23
C ASP A 67 5.37 -2.67 11.01
N GLY A 68 5.63 -2.30 9.76
CA GLY A 68 6.58 -1.23 9.39
C GLY A 68 6.04 0.20 9.58
N LEU A 69 4.73 0.40 9.77
CA LEU A 69 4.14 1.74 9.91
C LEU A 69 4.72 2.56 11.07
N PRO A 70 4.90 2.01 12.29
CA PRO A 70 5.48 2.77 13.40
C PRO A 70 6.86 3.32 13.06
N ASN A 71 7.72 2.55 12.38
CA ASN A 71 9.05 2.99 11.98
C ASN A 71 8.97 4.14 10.97
N ARG A 72 8.08 4.04 9.98
CA ARG A 72 7.86 5.11 8.98
C ARG A 72 7.29 6.38 9.60
N LEU A 73 6.41 6.24 10.60
CA LEU A 73 5.92 7.38 11.38
C LEU A 73 7.06 8.06 12.15
N GLN A 74 7.99 7.27 12.72
CA GLN A 74 9.17 7.82 13.38
C GLN A 74 10.11 8.54 12.41
N GLU A 75 10.36 7.97 11.23
CA GLU A 75 11.15 8.62 10.17
C GLU A 75 10.57 10.00 9.81
N VAL A 76 9.25 10.10 9.57
CA VAL A 76 8.65 11.40 9.22
C VAL A 76 8.65 12.38 10.39
N ILE A 77 8.55 11.91 11.64
CA ILE A 77 8.72 12.78 12.82
C ILE A 77 10.16 13.31 12.87
N SER A 78 11.15 12.45 12.63
CA SER A 78 12.57 12.81 12.60
C SER A 78 12.90 13.76 11.44
N ASP A 79 12.33 13.53 10.25
CA ASP A 79 12.56 14.35 9.05
C ASP A 79 11.94 15.76 9.16
N ARG A 80 10.92 15.94 10.02
CA ARG A 80 10.41 17.28 10.36
C ARG A 80 11.37 18.07 11.27
N GLU A 81 12.35 17.40 11.89
CA GLU A 81 13.42 18.03 12.67
C GLU A 81 14.75 18.14 11.88
N GLY A 82 14.87 17.50 10.71
CA GLY A 82 16.03 17.58 9.85
C GLY A 82 15.72 17.21 8.41
N ASN A 83 15.89 18.18 7.49
CA ASN A 83 15.78 18.03 6.03
C ASN A 83 16.16 16.63 5.52
N THR A 84 15.28 15.98 4.75
CA THR A 84 15.74 15.33 3.51
C THR A 84 14.69 15.14 2.41
N HIS A 85 15.14 15.53 1.22
CA HIS A 85 14.94 14.95 -0.11
C HIS A 85 13.94 13.78 -0.27
N TYR A 86 12.86 14.09 -0.98
CA TYR A 86 12.33 13.24 -2.05
C TYR A 86 12.73 13.85 -3.41
#